data_AF-A0A426VY78-F1
#
_entry.id   AF-A0A426VY78-F1
#
_cell.length_a   1.000
_cell.length_b   1.000
_cell.length_c   1.000
_cell.angle_alpha   90.00
_cell.angle_beta   90.00
_cell.angle_gamma   90.00
#
_symmetry.space_group_name_H-M   'P 1'
#
loop_
_entity.id
_entity.type
_entity.pdbx_description
1 polymer ?
#
loop_
_entity_poly.entity_id
_entity_poly.type
_entity_poly.pdbx_seq_one_letter_code
_entity_poly.pdbx_strand_id
1 'polypeptide(L)' 'MKKVEIVKINEIEVKPFRLNDFIEKKDKTSSMETVSKKEIKHLAKKLGLVYDDKQIQFTKKLMVAYLAKR' A
#
# COMPACT_ATOMS: atom_id res chain seq x y z
N MET A 1 -7.04 36.93 -14.85
CA MET A 1 -7.83 36.50 -16.03
C MET A 1 -7.40 35.09 -16.40
N LYS A 2 -8.30 34.09 -16.37
CA LYS A 2 -7.98 32.72 -16.77
C LYS A 2 -8.25 32.59 -18.28
N LYS A 3 -7.27 32.12 -19.05
CA LYS A 3 -7.47 31.74 -20.47
C LYS A 3 -8.35 30.48 -20.49
N VAL A 4 -9.49 30.55 -21.14
CA VAL A 4 -10.37 29.40 -21.38
C VAL A 4 -10.30 29.09 -22.87
N GLU A 5 -9.91 27.86 -23.19
CA GLU A 5 -9.80 27.37 -24.57
C GLU A 5 -10.99 26.43 -24.82
N ILE A 6 -11.83 26.80 -25.79
CA ILE A 6 -13.03 26.03 -26.14
C ILE A 6 -12.64 25.06 -27.25
N VAL A 7 -12.53 23.78 -26.91
CA VAL A 7 -12.21 22.69 -27.86
C VAL A 7 -13.47 22.06 -28.43
N LYS A 8 -13.42 21.70 -29.72
CA LYS A 8 -14.51 20.99 -30.40
C LYS A 8 -14.43 19.49 -30.08
N ILE A 9 -15.57 18.81 -30.05
CA ILE A 9 -15.66 17.37 -29.72
C ILE A 9 -14.72 16.51 -30.59
N ASN A 10 -14.54 16.87 -31.85
CA ASN A 10 -13.69 16.14 -32.80
C ASN A 10 -12.18 16.32 -32.57
N GLU A 11 -11.78 17.26 -31.70
CA GLU A 11 -10.38 17.53 -31.35
C GLU A 11 -10.00 16.85 -30.01
N ILE A 12 -10.93 16.11 -29.39
CA ILE A 12 -10.75 15.46 -28.10
C ILE A 12 -10.42 13.98 -28.32
N GLU A 13 -9.17 13.60 -28.07
CA GLU A 13 -8.77 12.19 -27.99
C GLU A 13 -9.12 11.63 -26.60
N VAL A 14 -10.29 11.00 -26.48
CA VAL A 14 -10.72 10.38 -25.22
C VAL A 14 -10.01 9.03 -25.05
N LYS A 15 -8.97 9.00 -24.21
CA LYS A 15 -8.33 7.74 -23.81
C LYS A 15 -9.15 7.09 -22.68
N PRO A 16 -9.65 5.86 -22.87
CA PRO A 16 -10.41 5.18 -21.83
C PRO A 16 -9.52 4.93 -20.61
N PHE A 17 -10.01 5.34 -19.45
CA PHE A 17 -9.31 5.10 -18.19
C PHE A 17 -9.39 3.62 -17.82
N ARG A 18 -8.30 2.88 -18.06
CA ARG A 18 -8.17 1.47 -17.71
C ARG A 18 -7.61 1.35 -16.30
N LEU A 19 -8.48 1.08 -15.32
CA LEU A 19 -8.10 0.89 -13.92
C LEU A 19 -6.95 -0.12 -13.75
N ASN A 20 -6.93 -1.17 -14.59
CA ASN A 20 -5.92 -2.23 -14.58
C ASN A 20 -4.50 -1.74 -14.93
N ASP A 21 -4.36 -0.59 -15.59
CA ASP A 21 -3.05 -0.01 -15.93
C ASP A 21 -2.43 0.69 -14.70
N PHE A 22 -3.24 0.95 -13.66
CA PHE A 22 -2.84 1.62 -12.42
C PHE A 22 -2.92 0.72 -11.19
N ILE A 23 -3.51 -0.46 -11.33
CA ILE A 23 -3.48 -1.48 -10.29
C ILE A 23 -2.24 -2.33 -10.54
N GLU A 24 -1.25 -2.19 -9.66
CA GLU A 24 -0.16 -3.15 -9.56
C GLU A 24 -0.80 -4.54 -9.42
N LYS A 25 -0.62 -5.39 -10.45
CA LYS A 25 -1.13 -6.76 -10.42
C LYS A 25 -0.60 -7.35 -9.13
N LYS A 26 -1.48 -7.60 -8.17
CA LYS A 26 -1.12 -8.35 -6.96
C LYS A 26 -0.65 -9.71 -7.45
N ASP A 27 0.65 -9.85 -7.65
CA ASP A 27 1.25 -11.14 -7.78
C ASP A 27 0.76 -11.91 -6.56
N LYS A 28 0.03 -13.00 -6.82
CA LYS A 28 -0.53 -13.89 -5.79
C LYS A 28 0.58 -14.53 -4.93
N THR A 29 1.83 -14.17 -5.20
CA THR A 29 3.04 -14.44 -4.47
C THR A 29 3.76 -13.13 -4.15
N SER A 30 3.09 -12.18 -3.49
CA SER A 30 3.80 -11.42 -2.46
C SER A 30 4.19 -12.46 -1.39
N SER A 31 5.24 -13.23 -1.67
CA SER A 31 6.04 -13.84 -0.62
C SER A 31 6.44 -12.65 0.23
N MET A 32 5.74 -12.48 1.34
CA MET A 32 6.08 -11.51 2.36
C MET A 32 7.55 -11.77 2.63
N GLU A 33 8.44 -10.91 2.10
CA GLU A 33 9.87 -11.12 2.24
C GLU A 33 10.09 -11.36 3.73
N THR A 34 10.67 -12.50 4.06
CA THR A 34 10.86 -12.89 5.44
C THR A 34 11.88 -11.96 6.05
N VAL A 35 11.42 -10.83 6.59
CA VAL A 35 12.26 -9.85 7.25
C VAL A 35 12.72 -10.45 8.57
N SER A 36 14.02 -10.51 8.79
CA SER A 36 14.58 -11.03 10.03
C SER A 36 14.21 -10.13 11.22
N LYS A 37 14.14 -10.71 12.42
CA LYS A 37 13.94 -9.91 13.65
C LYS A 37 15.01 -8.82 13.83
N LYS A 38 16.23 -9.04 13.34
CA LYS A 38 17.32 -8.06 13.41
C LYS A 38 17.02 -6.84 12.53
N GLU A 39 16.55 -7.06 11.31
CA GLU A 39 16.19 -5.98 10.38
C GLU A 39 15.00 -5.16 10.92
N ILE A 40 13.98 -5.82 11.48
CA ILE A 40 12.83 -5.12 12.07
C ILE A 40 13.27 -4.25 13.25
N LYS A 41 14.12 -4.77 14.15
CA LYS A 41 14.69 -3.99 15.26
C LYS A 41 15.52 -2.81 14.78
N HIS A 42 16.35 -3.02 13.75
CA HIS A 42 17.16 -1.98 13.15
C HIS A 42 16.30 -0.87 12.53
N LEU A 43 15.26 -1.27 11.79
CA LEU A 43 14.32 -0.34 11.17
C LEU A 43 13.54 0.46 12.21
N ALA A 44 13.05 -0.19 13.27
CA ALA A 44 12.38 0.49 14.39
C ALA A 44 13.28 1.55 15.01
N LYS A 45 14.56 1.21 15.25
CA LYS A 45 15.57 2.16 15.76
C LYS A 45 15.79 3.34 14.81
N LYS A 46 15.90 3.08 13.50
CA LYS A 46 16.07 4.12 12.48
C LYS A 46 14.88 5.10 12.43
N LEU A 47 13.68 4.58 12.69
CA LEU A 47 12.44 5.36 12.70
C LEU A 47 12.11 5.98 14.07
N GLY A 48 12.94 5.78 15.09
CA GLY A 48 12.67 6.27 16.45
C GLY A 48 11.50 5.55 17.14
N LEU A 49 11.15 4.35 16.68
CA LEU A 49 10.07 3.54 17.23
C LEU A 49 10.58 2.63 18.35
N VAL A 50 9.77 2.47 19.40
CA VAL A 50 10.04 1.49 20.46
C VAL A 50 9.71 0.10 19.95
N TYR A 51 10.70 -0.80 19.99
CA TYR A 51 10.48 -2.21 19.70
C TYR A 51 10.10 -2.95 20.99
N ASP A 52 8.84 -3.36 21.12
CA ASP A 52 8.34 -4.20 22.21
C ASP A 52 7.74 -5.50 21.66
N ASP A 53 8.41 -6.62 21.92
CA ASP A 53 7.95 -7.96 21.49
C ASP A 53 6.57 -8.32 22.04
N LYS A 54 6.20 -7.89 23.25
CA LYS A 54 4.89 -8.21 23.85
C LYS A 54 3.76 -7.53 23.09
N GLN A 55 3.92 -6.25 22.78
CA GLN A 55 2.94 -5.48 22.01
C GLN A 55 2.82 -6.01 20.58
N ILE A 56 3.94 -6.33 19.93
CA ILE A 56 3.94 -6.89 18.57
C ILE A 56 3.17 -8.22 18.52
N GLN A 57 3.39 -9.11 19.50
CA GLN A 57 2.68 -10.39 19.57
C GLN A 57 1.18 -10.21 19.82
N PHE A 58 0.82 -9.28 20.69
CA PHE A 58 -0.59 -8.94 20.94
C PHE A 58 -1.28 -8.40 19.68
N THR A 59 -0.68 -7.42 19.00
CA THR A 59 -1.22 -6.83 17.78
C THR A 59 -1.37 -7.87 16.66
N LYS A 60 -0.41 -8.80 16.52
CA LYS A 60 -0.53 -9.92 15.57
C LYS A 60 -1.76 -10.77 15.83
N LYS A 61 -1.99 -11.17 17.09
CA LYS A 61 -3.18 -11.95 17.48
C LYS A 61 -4.47 -11.19 17.17
N LEU A 62 -4.49 -9.89 17.46
CA LEU A 62 -5.63 -9.02 17.19
C LEU A 62 -5.94 -8.93 15.69
N MET A 63 -4.93 -8.69 14.85
CA MET A 63 -5.10 -8.63 13.39
C MET A 63 -5.60 -9.95 12.82
N VAL A 64 -5.03 -11.08 13.24
CA VAL A 64 -5.48 -12.41 12.80
C VAL A 64 -6.94 -12.64 13.18
N ALA A 65 -7.34 -12.33 14.43
CA ALA A 65 -8.72 -12.46 14.87
C ALA A 65 -9.68 -11.54 14.10
N TYR A 66 -9.26 -10.32 13.77
CA TYR A 66 -10.06 -9.39 12.96
C TYR A 66 -10.25 -9.89 11.53
N LEU A 67 -9.17 -10.35 10.88
CA LEU A 67 -9.21 -10.88 9.52
C LEU A 67 -10.03 -12.17 9.44
N ALA A 68 -9.99 -13.03 10.47
CA ALA A 68 -10.78 -14.26 10.50
C ALA A 68 -12.29 -14.03 10.71
N LYS A 69 -12.69 -12.86 11.24
CA LYS A 69 -14.09 -12.48 11.40
C LYS A 69 -14.72 -11.85 10.15
N ARG A 70 -13.94 -11.64 9.09
CA ARG A 70 -14.34 -10.94 7.86
C ARG A 70 -14.35 -11.90 6.68
#